data_AF-A0A2M7FSG7-F1
#
_entry.id   AF-A0A2M7FSG7-F1
#
_cell.length_a   1.000
_cell.length_b   1.000
_cell.length_c   1.000
_cell.angle_alpha   90.00
_cell.angle_beta   90.00
_cell.angle_gamma   90.00
#
_symmetry.space_group_name_H-M   'P 1'
#
loop_
_entity.id
_entity.type
_entity.pdbx_description
1 polymer ?
#
loop_
_entity_poly.entity_id
_entity_poly.type
_entity_poly.pdbx_seq_one_letter_code
_entity_poly.pdbx_strand_id
1 'polypeptide(L)'
;MQTTTIRLDDTMKERIAAAADHAGKSAHAFILDAISQTVEQVEIDSEFNAIADERWKAILACGKTVSWEDAKAYLTAKSRGESPNRPLTRSTSH
;
A
#
# COMPACT_ATOMS: atom_id res chain seq x y z
N MET A 1 18.15 15.38 -20.58
CA MET A 1 17.42 14.20 -20.08
C MET A 1 18.19 12.96 -20.52
N GLN A 2 18.34 11.96 -19.66
CA GLN A 2 19.00 10.69 -19.99
C GLN A 2 17.96 9.73 -20.57
N THR A 3 18.26 9.10 -21.71
CA THR A 3 17.39 8.11 -22.32
C THR A 3 17.81 6.73 -21.84
N THR A 4 16.90 6.01 -21.17
CA THR A 4 17.10 4.62 -20.78
C THR A 4 16.54 3.70 -21.85
N THR A 5 17.38 2.84 -22.43
CA THR A 5 16.94 1.82 -23.40
C THR A 5 16.60 0.52 -22.69
N ILE A 6 15.34 0.09 -22.79
CA ILE A 6 14.85 -1.16 -22.22
C ILE A 6 14.69 -2.18 -23.35
N ARG A 7 15.30 -3.37 -23.19
CA ARG A 7 15.11 -4.47 -24.14
C ARG A 7 13.84 -5.24 -23.78
N LEU A 8 12.96 -5.39 -24.76
CA LEU A 8 11.72 -6.14 -24.66
C LEU A 8 11.75 -7.26 -25.69
N ASP A 9 11.32 -8.47 -25.30
CA ASP A 9 11.04 -9.53 -26.25
C ASP A 9 9.82 -9.18 -27.13
N ASP A 10 9.70 -9.84 -28.28
CA ASP A 10 8.68 -9.48 -29.26
C ASP A 10 7.26 -9.78 -28.75
N THR A 11 7.08 -10.83 -27.95
CA THR A 11 5.79 -11.13 -27.31
C THR A 11 5.38 -10.01 -26.34
N MET A 12 6.31 -9.48 -25.55
CA MET A 12 6.03 -8.36 -24.65
C MET A 12 5.71 -7.07 -25.41
N LYS A 13 6.42 -6.78 -26.52
CA LYS A 13 6.11 -5.62 -27.36
C LYS A 13 4.69 -5.67 -27.92
N GLU A 14 4.25 -6.82 -28.42
CA GLU A 14 2.90 -7.01 -28.96
C GLU A 14 1.83 -6.78 -27.88
N ARG A 15 2.06 -7.32 -26.66
CA ARG A 15 1.15 -7.13 -25.52
C ARG A 15 1.06 -5.67 -25.10
N ILE A 16 2.19 -4.96 -25.05
CA ILE A 16 2.22 -3.53 -24.71
C ILE A 16 1.51 -2.71 -25.78
N ALA A 17 1.74 -3.00 -27.07
CA ALA A 17 1.06 -2.30 -28.15
C ALA A 17 -0.46 -2.46 -28.06
N ALA A 18 -0.95 -3.69 -27.89
CA ALA A 18 -2.38 -3.96 -27.73
C ALA A 18 -2.98 -3.27 -26.49
N ALA A 19 -2.27 -3.27 -25.36
CA ALA A 19 -2.72 -2.60 -24.14
C ALA A 19 -2.73 -1.07 -24.28
N ALA A 20 -1.73 -0.50 -24.96
CA ALA A 20 -1.64 0.92 -25.24
C ALA A 20 -2.77 1.37 -26.18
N ASP A 21 -3.05 0.60 -27.24
CA ASP A 21 -4.15 0.85 -28.16
C ASP A 21 -5.50 0.84 -27.44
N HIS A 22 -5.72 -0.15 -26.55
CA HIS A 22 -6.93 -0.22 -25.74
C HIS A 22 -7.07 0.98 -24.79
N ALA A 23 -5.96 1.50 -24.27
CA ALA A 23 -5.92 2.69 -23.44
C ALA A 23 -5.94 4.01 -24.24
N GLY A 24 -5.91 3.96 -25.57
CA GLY A 24 -5.82 5.14 -26.44
C GLY A 24 -4.50 5.91 -26.32
N LYS A 25 -3.41 5.23 -25.97
CA LYS A 25 -2.08 5.81 -25.72
C LYS A 25 -1.04 5.25 -26.69
N SER A 26 0.07 5.97 -26.86
CA SER A 26 1.25 5.38 -27.51
C SER A 26 1.90 4.35 -26.59
N ALA A 27 2.59 3.35 -27.16
CA ALA A 27 3.33 2.36 -26.39
C ALA A 27 4.34 3.01 -25.42
N HIS A 28 5.00 4.10 -25.83
CA HIS A 28 5.93 4.82 -24.97
C HIS A 28 5.21 5.47 -23.77
N ALA A 29 4.11 6.18 -24.00
CA ALA A 29 3.34 6.80 -22.92
C ALA A 29 2.78 5.74 -21.95
N PHE A 30 2.28 4.61 -22.49
CA PHE A 30 1.81 3.50 -21.69
C PHE A 30 2.91 2.91 -20.79
N ILE A 31 4.13 2.71 -21.33
CA ILE A 31 5.26 2.21 -20.54
C ILE A 31 5.65 3.20 -19.43
N LEU A 32 5.68 4.50 -19.73
CA LEU A 32 6.00 5.52 -18.73
C LEU A 32 4.97 5.52 -17.60
N ASP A 33 3.68 5.49 -17.92
CA ASP A 33 2.61 5.44 -16.92
C ASP A 33 2.72 4.19 -16.04
N ALA A 34 2.99 3.03 -16.65
CA ALA A 34 3.16 1.78 -15.92
C ALA A 34 4.36 1.81 -14.95
N ILE A 35 5.48 2.41 -15.36
CA ILE A 35 6.66 2.58 -14.50
C ILE A 35 6.33 3.54 -13.35
N SER A 36 5.72 4.69 -13.63
CA SER A 36 5.34 5.67 -12.61
C SER A 36 4.41 5.04 -11.58
N GLN A 37 3.36 4.34 -12.02
CA GLN A 37 2.43 3.65 -11.13
C GLN A 37 3.13 2.58 -10.27
N THR A 38 4.08 1.84 -10.85
CA THR A 38 4.83 0.82 -10.11
C THR A 38 5.73 1.45 -9.04
N VAL A 39 6.39 2.57 -9.37
CA VAL A 39 7.23 3.30 -8.41
C VAL A 39 6.39 3.84 -7.26
N GLU A 40 5.28 4.53 -7.56
CA GLU A 40 4.36 5.06 -6.54
C GLU A 40 3.84 3.95 -5.62
N GLN A 41 3.44 2.79 -6.19
CA GLN A 41 2.98 1.65 -5.38
C GLN A 41 4.07 1.13 -4.44
N VAL A 42 5.30 0.98 -4.93
CA VAL A 42 6.44 0.50 -4.11
C VAL A 42 6.76 1.50 -2.99
N GLU A 43 6.69 2.81 -3.28
CA GLU A 43 6.90 3.86 -2.28
C GLU A 43 5.83 3.81 -1.18
N ILE A 44 4.56 3.69 -1.56
CA ILE A 44 3.43 3.55 -0.62
C ILE A 44 3.60 2.29 0.25
N ASP A 45 3.92 1.16 -0.37
CA ASP A 45 4.11 -0.12 0.33
C ASP A 45 5.29 -0.03 1.30
N SER A 46 6.39 0.61 0.88
CA SER A 46 7.56 0.80 1.73
C SER A 46 7.26 1.69 2.93
N GLU A 47 6.52 2.79 2.74
CA GLU A 47 6.10 3.67 3.83
C GLU A 47 5.18 2.94 4.81
N PHE A 48 4.19 2.20 4.30
CA PHE A 48 3.29 1.41 5.11
C PHE A 48 4.03 0.36 5.96
N ASN A 49 4.97 -0.37 5.34
CA ASN A 49 5.78 -1.37 6.03
C ASN A 49 6.68 -0.74 7.10
N ALA A 50 7.29 0.41 6.83
CA ALA A 50 8.11 1.12 7.81
C ALA A 50 7.30 1.50 9.05
N ILE A 51 6.07 2.02 8.87
CA ILE A 51 5.16 2.35 9.98
C ILE A 51 4.73 1.08 10.72
N ALA A 52 4.43 0.00 10.01
CA ALA A 52 4.05 -1.28 10.61
C ALA A 52 5.19 -1.84 11.48
N ASP A 53 6.42 -1.80 10.99
CA ASP A 53 7.61 -2.24 11.71
C ASP A 53 7.88 -1.40 12.97
N GLU A 54 7.73 -0.08 12.88
CA GLU A 54 7.87 0.81 14.03
C GLU A 54 6.83 0.48 15.12
N ARG A 55 5.56 0.32 14.72
CA ARG A 55 4.48 -0.06 15.64
C ARG A 55 4.69 -1.43 16.23
N TRP A 56 5.18 -2.38 15.43
CA TRP A 56 5.49 -3.72 15.90
C TRP A 56 6.61 -3.72 16.95
N LYS A 57 7.69 -2.97 16.71
CA LYS A 57 8.76 -2.77 17.71
C LYS A 57 8.22 -2.16 19.01
N ALA A 58 7.33 -1.17 18.92
CA ALA A 58 6.71 -0.57 20.09
C ALA A 58 5.84 -1.58 20.86
N ILE A 59 5.06 -2.42 20.17
CA ILE A 59 4.26 -3.50 20.78
C ILE A 59 5.18 -4.51 21.47
N LEU A 60 6.25 -4.96 20.82
CA LEU A 60 7.22 -5.89 21.42
C LEU A 60 7.87 -5.29 22.68
N ALA A 61 8.18 -4.00 22.68
CA ALA A 61 8.80 -3.32 23.81
C ALA A 61 7.83 -3.10 24.99
N CYS A 62 6.56 -2.76 24.72
CA CYS A 62 5.60 -2.39 25.77
C CYS A 62 4.66 -3.52 26.19
N GLY A 63 4.46 -4.56 25.36
CA GLY A 63 3.51 -5.65 25.56
C GLY A 63 2.03 -5.24 25.56
N LYS A 64 1.72 -3.96 25.31
CA LYS A 64 0.37 -3.39 25.40
C LYS A 64 -0.28 -3.37 24.03
N THR A 65 -1.37 -4.11 23.87
CA THR A 65 -2.16 -4.14 22.64
C THR A 65 -3.64 -3.94 22.95
N VAL A 66 -4.43 -3.58 21.94
CA VAL A 66 -5.89 -3.54 22.05
C VAL A 66 -6.44 -4.77 21.34
N SER A 67 -7.45 -5.43 21.92
CA SER A 67 -8.10 -6.56 21.26
C SER A 67 -8.75 -6.10 19.94
N TRP A 68 -8.74 -6.96 18.92
CA TRP A 68 -9.36 -6.62 17.65
C TRP A 68 -10.87 -6.36 17.78
N GLU A 69 -11.55 -7.07 18.68
CA GLU A 69 -12.98 -6.87 18.96
C GLU A 69 -13.27 -5.46 19.49
N ASP A 70 -12.50 -5.00 20.49
CA ASP A 70 -12.64 -3.66 21.06
C ASP A 70 -12.30 -2.57 20.03
N ALA A 71 -11.25 -2.79 19.23
CA ALA A 71 -10.86 -1.87 18.16
C ALA A 71 -11.95 -1.77 17.08
N LYS A 72 -12.52 -2.90 16.65
CA LYS A 72 -13.59 -2.96 15.67
C LYS A 72 -14.86 -2.28 16.18
N ALA A 73 -15.25 -2.51 17.43
CA ALA A 73 -16.40 -1.85 18.05
C ALA A 73 -16.21 -0.32 18.08
N TYR A 74 -15.04 0.15 18.50
CA TYR A 74 -14.69 1.57 18.51
C TYR A 74 -14.74 2.20 17.11
N LEU A 75 -14.14 1.56 16.10
CA LEU A 75 -14.13 2.06 14.72
C LEU A 75 -15.53 2.09 14.11
N THR A 76 -16.37 1.09 14.39
CA THR A 76 -17.75 1.00 13.88
C THR A 76 -18.65 2.09 14.48
N ALA A 77 -18.53 2.36 15.78
CA ALA A 77 -19.25 3.46 16.41
C ALA A 77 -18.76 4.83 15.88
N LYS A 78 -17.45 5.00 15.73
CA LYS A 78 -16.88 6.23 15.16
C LYS A 78 -17.33 6.48 13.71
N SER A 79 -17.44 5.44 12.87
CA SER A 79 -17.94 5.60 11.49
C SER A 79 -19.42 6.01 11.41
N ARG A 80 -20.18 5.83 12.50
CA ARG A 80 -21.57 6.28 12.63
C ARG A 80 -21.69 7.72 13.18
N GLY A 81 -20.56 8.38 13.41
CA GLY A 81 -20.52 9.73 14.01
C GLY A 81 -20.68 9.73 15.54
N GLU A 82 -20.67 8.56 16.18
CA GLU A 82 -20.72 8.46 17.64
C GLU A 82 -19.36 8.83 18.25
N SER A 83 -19.35 9.14 19.55
CA SER A 83 -18.14 9.42 20.33
C SER A 83 -17.85 8.31 21.35
N PRO A 84 -17.49 7.09 20.93
CA PRO A 84 -17.19 5.99 21.83
C PRO A 84 -15.90 6.26 22.62
N ASN A 85 -15.81 5.74 23.84
CA ASN A 85 -14.57 5.76 24.62
C ASN A 85 -13.48 4.95 23.91
N ARG A 86 -12.24 5.46 23.91
CA ARG A 86 -11.10 4.76 23.32
C ARG A 86 -10.86 3.45 24.08
N PRO A 87 -10.69 2.31 23.39
CA PRO A 87 -10.48 1.04 24.04
C PRO A 87 -9.15 1.03 24.81
N LEU A 88 -9.15 0.39 25.98
CA LEU A 88 -7.98 0.30 26.85
C LEU A 88 -7.01 -0.75 26.32
N THR A 89 -5.72 -0.43 26.33
CA THR A 89 -4.67 -1.41 26.04
C THR A 89 -4.58 -2.45 27.15
N ARG A 90 -4.52 -3.73 26.80
CA ARG A 90 -4.26 -4.84 27.71
C ARG A 90 -2.86 -5.38 27.46
N SER A 91 -2.20 -5.83 28.53
CA SER A 91 -0.93 -6.54 28.39
C SER A 91 -1.21 -7.92 27.80
N THR A 92 -0.67 -8.21 26.61
CA THR A 92 -0.57 -9.60 26.13
C THR A 92 0.60 -10.22 26.86
N SER A 93 0.37 -10.72 28.07
CA SER A 93 1.36 -11.57 28.74
C SER A 93 1.49 -12.83 27.88
N HIS A 94 2.62 -12.98 27.21
CA HIS A 94 2.96 -14.17 26.45
C HIS A 94 4.11 -14.91 27.10
#